data_AF-A0A952L551-F1
#
_entry.id   AF-A0A952L551-F1
#
_cell.length_a   1.000
_cell.length_b   1.000
_cell.length_c   1.000
_cell.angle_alpha   90.00
_cell.angle_beta   90.00
_cell.angle_gamma   90.00
#
_symmetry.space_group_name_H-M   'P 1'
#
loop_
_entity.id
_entity.type
_entity.pdbx_description
1 polymer ?
#
loop_
_entity_poly.entity_id
_entity_poly.type
_entity_poly.pdbx_seq_one_letter_code
_entity_poly.pdbx_strand_id
1 'polypeptide(L)'
;MIAGVTQPLAAAAKTPIGPVVSGIGNAIVRTAHNFNSAGQIRVVNFPGGGAVRVTDANIIGPNGARARLFGGSGMTYYWPAYALRIDTSIEMGGGGLPQGRVTLSQPRAGAPMSGVADLAPYVAANGQRLALAPIRFGPGPDNSTALSTVAQLDGPFPNGRVQALRLPIAGRVGRGRSFAFGTACAVVSWNSFQMSALQLGAARLPICPIGPAMVSKQPGAPVQASARLGATALNGRLGSSPLRLATAGGQIVGQRFGLNALSLRLGRSASPIAFDAARFGGSLSGGTRGDFSGARATIGTVPVLLSQASGTWQLKGGGFALAGNSLVSDRDANPRFYPLKTNDLKLTVAGDTVRASGTLHHPASGALVTDVSIEHRLSTGAGHAVLDVPGLTFGPNLQPEEITRLTEGVIALVNGTIS
;
A
#
# COMPACT_ATOMS: atom_id res chain seq x y z
N MET A 1 22.58 -24.21 5.86
CA MET A 1 22.27 -23.65 4.52
C MET A 1 20.80 -23.23 4.33
N ILE A 2 19.82 -23.80 5.06
CA ILE A 2 18.38 -23.50 4.90
C ILE A 2 18.02 -22.05 5.28
N ALA A 3 18.71 -21.45 6.25
CA ALA A 3 18.47 -20.08 6.72
C ALA A 3 18.56 -19.00 5.61
N GLY A 4 19.39 -19.23 4.58
CA GLY A 4 19.53 -18.29 3.46
C GLY A 4 18.30 -18.20 2.56
N VAL A 5 17.45 -19.24 2.55
CA VAL A 5 16.21 -19.30 1.77
C VAL A 5 15.00 -18.92 2.62
N THR A 6 14.98 -19.25 3.92
CA THR A 6 13.80 -19.05 4.78
C THR A 6 13.75 -17.68 5.46
N GLN A 7 14.87 -16.99 5.68
CA GLN A 7 14.89 -15.67 6.33
C GLN A 7 14.17 -14.57 5.53
N PRO A 8 14.35 -14.45 4.20
CA PRO A 8 13.56 -13.51 3.38
C PRO A 8 12.06 -13.85 3.38
N LEU A 9 11.73 -15.15 3.47
CA LEU A 9 10.35 -15.64 3.47
C LEU A 9 9.62 -15.28 4.79
N ALA A 10 10.32 -15.34 5.93
CA ALA A 10 9.77 -14.92 7.22
C ALA A 10 9.42 -13.42 7.28
N ALA A 11 10.22 -12.57 6.63
CA ALA A 11 9.95 -11.13 6.55
C ALA A 11 8.67 -10.81 5.73
N ALA A 12 8.32 -11.66 4.77
CA ALA A 12 7.13 -11.52 3.95
C ALA A 12 5.85 -12.07 4.60
N ALA A 13 5.93 -12.76 5.75
CA ALA A 13 4.77 -13.33 6.44
C ALA A 13 3.70 -12.27 6.84
N LYS A 14 4.12 -11.03 7.08
CA LYS A 14 3.23 -9.89 7.40
C LYS A 14 2.70 -9.15 6.16
N THR A 15 3.03 -9.61 4.96
CA THR A 15 2.60 -8.99 3.70
C THR A 15 1.40 -9.74 3.11
N PRO A 16 0.70 -9.17 2.10
CA PRO A 16 -0.40 -9.87 1.44
C PRO A 16 -0.02 -11.25 0.86
N ILE A 17 1.24 -11.49 0.50
CA ILE A 17 1.73 -12.79 -0.02
C ILE A 17 2.22 -13.74 1.08
N GLY A 18 2.12 -13.33 2.35
CA GLY A 18 2.60 -14.09 3.50
C GLY A 18 2.15 -15.55 3.53
N PRO A 19 0.85 -15.86 3.33
CA PRO A 19 0.36 -17.25 3.33
C PRO A 19 1.03 -18.14 2.28
N VAL A 20 1.24 -17.64 1.06
CA VAL A 20 1.95 -18.37 -0.01
C VAL A 20 3.40 -18.61 0.39
N VAL A 21 4.08 -17.56 0.83
CA VAL A 21 5.49 -17.59 1.21
C VAL A 21 5.74 -18.55 2.39
N SER A 22 4.89 -18.50 3.42
CA SER A 22 4.96 -19.40 4.56
C SER A 22 4.66 -20.85 4.17
N GLY A 23 3.68 -21.08 3.29
CA GLY A 23 3.37 -22.41 2.77
C GLY A 23 4.56 -23.06 2.06
N ILE A 24 5.18 -22.33 1.13
CA ILE A 24 6.37 -22.78 0.39
C ILE A 24 7.54 -23.02 1.35
N GLY A 25 7.81 -22.06 2.25
CA GLY A 25 8.90 -22.16 3.22
C GLY A 25 8.77 -23.38 4.13
N ASN A 26 7.57 -23.62 4.67
CA ASN A 26 7.29 -24.77 5.53
C ASN A 26 7.43 -26.10 4.78
N ALA A 27 7.04 -26.14 3.50
CA ALA A 27 7.22 -27.33 2.67
C ALA A 27 8.70 -27.63 2.42
N ILE A 28 9.49 -26.62 2.05
CA ILE A 28 10.94 -26.77 1.84
C ILE A 28 11.63 -27.24 3.12
N VAL A 29 11.35 -26.61 4.27
CA VAL A 29 11.96 -26.97 5.56
C VAL A 29 11.62 -28.41 5.93
N ARG A 30 10.34 -28.80 5.82
CA ARG A 30 9.91 -30.16 6.13
C ARG A 30 10.58 -31.20 5.23
N THR A 31 10.63 -30.96 3.92
CA THR A 31 11.33 -31.85 2.98
C THR A 31 12.83 -31.89 3.26
N ALA A 32 13.46 -30.78 3.60
CA ALA A 32 14.90 -30.75 3.90
C ALA A 32 15.27 -31.48 5.20
N HIS A 33 14.37 -31.54 6.18
CA HIS A 33 14.60 -32.25 7.44
C HIS A 33 14.36 -33.75 7.36
N ASN A 34 13.48 -34.21 6.47
CA ASN A 34 13.16 -35.62 6.32
C ASN A 34 13.01 -35.92 4.82
N PHE A 35 14.03 -36.53 4.23
CA PHE A 35 13.97 -36.98 2.84
C PHE A 35 14.84 -38.22 2.64
N ASN A 36 14.47 -39.00 1.64
CA ASN A 36 15.33 -39.99 1.03
C ASN A 36 15.84 -39.45 -0.30
N SER A 37 17.12 -39.63 -0.59
CA SER A 37 17.71 -39.26 -1.89
C SER A 37 18.48 -40.42 -2.49
N ALA A 38 18.25 -40.69 -3.77
CA ALA A 38 19.07 -41.57 -4.59
C ALA A 38 19.68 -40.76 -5.73
N GLY A 39 20.98 -40.83 -5.93
CA GLY A 39 21.67 -40.05 -6.96
C GLY A 39 23.17 -40.22 -6.92
N GLN A 40 23.86 -39.56 -7.83
CA GLN A 40 25.32 -39.60 -7.91
C GLN A 40 25.95 -38.33 -7.32
N ILE A 41 26.94 -38.56 -6.46
CA ILE A 41 27.80 -37.51 -5.93
C ILE A 41 29.24 -37.75 -6.39
N ARG A 42 29.93 -36.68 -6.75
CA ARG A 42 31.37 -36.68 -7.01
C ARG A 42 32.04 -35.79 -5.97
N VAL A 43 33.00 -36.36 -5.25
CA VAL A 43 33.74 -35.65 -4.22
C VAL A 43 35.19 -35.54 -4.66
N VAL A 44 35.73 -34.33 -4.57
CA VAL A 44 37.16 -34.07 -4.71
C VAL A 44 37.63 -33.42 -3.42
N ASN A 45 38.65 -33.98 -2.79
CA ASN A 45 39.21 -33.49 -1.54
C ASN A 45 40.73 -33.37 -1.67
N PHE A 46 41.30 -32.29 -1.15
CA PHE A 46 42.74 -32.04 -1.10
C PHE A 46 43.10 -31.23 0.16
N PRO A 47 44.37 -31.17 0.57
CA PRO A 47 44.76 -30.41 1.77
C PRO A 47 44.28 -28.95 1.69
N GLY A 48 43.47 -28.54 2.66
CA GLY A 48 42.94 -27.17 2.75
C GLY A 48 41.70 -26.86 1.90
N GLY A 49 41.12 -27.82 1.16
CA GLY A 49 39.91 -27.55 0.38
C GLY A 49 39.34 -28.73 -0.40
N GLY A 50 38.23 -28.48 -1.09
CA GLY A 50 37.59 -29.49 -1.91
C GLY A 50 36.26 -29.04 -2.50
N ALA A 51 35.61 -29.98 -3.19
CA ALA A 51 34.31 -29.78 -3.79
C ALA A 51 33.47 -31.05 -3.75
N VAL A 52 32.16 -30.88 -3.55
CA VAL A 52 31.16 -31.93 -3.71
C VAL A 52 30.21 -31.51 -4.81
N ARG A 53 29.98 -32.41 -5.77
CA ARG A 53 29.09 -32.19 -6.90
C ARG A 53 28.00 -33.24 -6.90
N VAL A 54 26.75 -32.80 -6.91
CA VAL A 54 25.58 -33.64 -7.15
C VAL A 54 25.27 -33.54 -8.64
N THR A 55 25.49 -34.61 -9.41
CA THR A 55 25.23 -34.63 -10.87
C THR A 55 23.76 -34.90 -11.18
N ASP A 56 23.16 -35.78 -10.39
CA ASP A 56 21.76 -36.13 -10.42
C ASP A 56 21.31 -36.53 -9.02
N ALA A 57 20.04 -36.30 -8.72
CA ALA A 57 19.43 -36.78 -7.49
C ALA A 57 17.91 -36.86 -7.65
N ASN A 58 17.33 -37.97 -7.25
CA ASN A 58 15.91 -38.16 -7.02
C ASN A 58 15.66 -38.06 -5.51
N ILE A 59 14.90 -37.05 -5.11
CA ILE A 59 14.58 -36.73 -3.72
C ILE A 59 13.10 -37.04 -3.50
N ILE A 60 12.82 -37.85 -2.48
CA ILE A 60 11.46 -38.15 -2.02
C ILE A 60 11.36 -37.68 -0.57
N GLY A 61 10.45 -36.76 -0.30
CA GLY A 61 10.15 -36.26 1.03
C GLY A 61 8.75 -36.65 1.51
N PRO A 62 8.38 -36.25 2.74
CA PRO A 62 7.08 -36.52 3.32
C PRO A 62 5.94 -35.88 2.51
N ASN A 63 4.73 -36.41 2.70
CA ASN A 63 3.50 -35.92 2.06
C ASN A 63 3.55 -35.95 0.52
N GLY A 64 4.34 -36.86 -0.06
CA GLY A 64 4.50 -36.98 -1.50
C GLY A 64 5.35 -35.88 -2.13
N ALA A 65 6.12 -35.13 -1.34
CA ALA A 65 7.10 -34.19 -1.87
C ALA A 65 8.13 -34.92 -2.72
N ARG A 66 8.40 -34.40 -3.92
CA ARG A 66 9.40 -34.94 -4.84
C ARG A 66 10.21 -33.81 -5.45
N ALA A 67 11.50 -34.04 -5.61
CA ALA A 67 12.37 -33.19 -6.41
C ALA A 67 13.37 -34.06 -7.19
N ARG A 68 13.66 -33.68 -8.43
CA ARG A 68 14.64 -34.35 -9.27
C ARG A 68 15.62 -33.33 -9.82
N LEU A 69 16.90 -33.56 -9.57
CA LEU A 69 18.02 -32.82 -10.13
C LEU A 69 18.59 -33.62 -11.30
N PHE A 70 18.75 -33.00 -12.47
CA PHE A 70 19.25 -33.66 -13.67
C PHE A 70 19.78 -32.68 -14.72
N GLY A 71 20.65 -33.14 -15.61
CA GLY A 71 21.20 -32.33 -16.69
C GLY A 71 22.25 -31.31 -16.23
N GLY A 72 22.92 -30.70 -17.20
CA GLY A 72 24.07 -29.81 -16.97
C GLY A 72 25.24 -30.51 -16.28
N SER A 73 26.13 -29.74 -15.64
CA SER A 73 27.23 -30.25 -14.81
C SER A 73 26.84 -30.51 -13.35
N GLY A 74 25.57 -30.32 -12.98
CA GLY A 74 25.05 -30.54 -11.63
C GLY A 74 25.25 -29.35 -10.70
N MET A 75 25.01 -29.59 -9.40
CA MET A 75 25.20 -28.59 -8.35
C MET A 75 26.50 -28.87 -7.60
N THR A 76 27.42 -27.89 -7.58
CA THR A 76 28.73 -28.02 -6.92
C THR A 76 28.85 -27.07 -5.74
N TYR A 77 29.24 -27.59 -4.58
CA TYR A 77 29.59 -26.81 -3.41
C TYR A 77 31.10 -26.89 -3.16
N TYR A 78 31.74 -25.75 -2.96
CA TYR A 78 33.19 -25.59 -2.76
C TYR A 78 33.51 -25.14 -1.34
N TRP A 79 34.45 -25.81 -0.67
CA TRP A 79 35.01 -25.39 0.63
C TRP A 79 36.53 -25.14 0.51
N PRO A 80 37.09 -24.19 1.29
CA PRO A 80 36.46 -23.35 2.32
C PRO A 80 35.81 -22.07 1.76
N ALA A 81 35.72 -21.91 0.43
CA ALA A 81 35.13 -20.72 -0.18
C ALA A 81 33.63 -20.52 0.12
N TYR A 82 32.95 -21.52 0.69
CA TYR A 82 31.50 -21.56 0.92
C TYR A 82 30.69 -21.17 -0.33
N ALA A 83 31.19 -21.57 -1.51
CA ALA A 83 30.68 -21.11 -2.79
C ALA A 83 29.83 -22.20 -3.45
N LEU A 84 28.72 -21.79 -4.05
CA LEU A 84 27.80 -22.68 -4.78
C LEU A 84 27.88 -22.35 -6.28
N ARG A 85 27.98 -23.40 -7.11
CA ARG A 85 27.77 -23.35 -8.55
C ARG A 85 26.55 -24.21 -8.89
N ILE A 86 25.60 -23.64 -9.62
CA ILE A 86 24.40 -24.36 -10.09
C ILE A 86 24.42 -24.45 -11.61
N ASP A 87 24.38 -25.66 -12.15
CA ASP A 87 24.26 -25.90 -13.59
C ASP A 87 23.46 -27.17 -13.83
N THR A 88 22.14 -27.08 -13.65
CA THR A 88 21.24 -28.23 -13.64
C THR A 88 19.78 -27.84 -13.86
N SER A 89 18.94 -28.83 -14.13
CA SER A 89 17.48 -28.74 -14.11
C SER A 89 16.93 -29.37 -12.83
N ILE A 90 15.96 -28.70 -12.22
CA ILE A 90 15.25 -29.15 -11.03
C ILE A 90 13.77 -29.28 -11.38
N GLU A 91 13.23 -30.49 -11.35
CA GLU A 91 11.78 -30.71 -11.34
C GLU A 91 11.32 -30.92 -9.90
N MET A 92 10.23 -30.28 -9.51
CA MET A 92 9.70 -30.40 -8.15
C MET A 92 8.18 -30.40 -8.14
N GLY A 93 7.61 -30.93 -7.05
CA GLY A 93 6.18 -30.88 -6.77
C GLY A 93 5.79 -31.80 -5.61
N GLY A 94 4.50 -31.81 -5.28
CA GLY A 94 3.95 -32.63 -4.19
C GLY A 94 4.34 -32.14 -2.79
N GLY A 95 3.67 -32.66 -1.76
CA GLY A 95 3.95 -32.32 -0.35
C GLY A 95 3.93 -30.82 -0.02
N GLY A 96 3.19 -30.02 -0.79
CA GLY A 96 3.13 -28.56 -0.64
C GLY A 96 4.31 -27.79 -1.25
N LEU A 97 5.23 -28.45 -1.96
CA LEU A 97 6.24 -27.76 -2.78
C LEU A 97 5.59 -27.12 -4.02
N PRO A 98 6.13 -26.00 -4.52
CA PRO A 98 5.79 -25.52 -5.85
C PRO A 98 5.98 -26.63 -6.89
N GLN A 99 5.02 -26.79 -7.78
CA GLN A 99 5.12 -27.74 -8.88
C GLN A 99 5.70 -27.04 -10.09
N GLY A 100 6.76 -27.60 -10.70
CA GLY A 100 7.33 -27.04 -11.93
C GLY A 100 8.75 -27.48 -12.19
N ARG A 101 9.37 -26.80 -13.17
CA ARG A 101 10.74 -27.06 -13.62
C ARG A 101 11.57 -25.77 -13.56
N VAL A 102 12.76 -25.86 -13.00
CA VAL A 102 13.74 -24.77 -12.90
C VAL A 102 15.02 -25.20 -13.58
N THR A 103 15.39 -24.55 -14.68
CA THR A 103 16.67 -24.78 -15.36
C THR A 103 17.56 -23.59 -15.10
N LEU A 104 18.72 -23.81 -14.49
CA LEU A 104 19.69 -22.76 -14.18
C LEU A 104 21.08 -23.20 -14.60
N SER A 105 21.84 -22.27 -15.17
CA SER A 105 23.25 -22.42 -15.51
C SER A 105 24.07 -21.27 -14.94
N GLN A 106 25.21 -21.61 -14.36
CA GLN A 106 26.16 -20.67 -13.77
C GLN A 106 27.58 -21.04 -14.21
N PRO A 107 28.24 -20.22 -15.06
CA PRO A 107 29.53 -20.54 -15.66
C PRO A 107 30.68 -20.77 -14.67
N ARG A 108 30.58 -20.23 -13.46
CA ARG A 108 31.47 -20.47 -12.32
C ARG A 108 30.80 -19.99 -11.04
N ALA A 109 31.21 -20.48 -9.88
CA ALA A 109 30.63 -20.05 -8.61
C ALA A 109 30.71 -18.52 -8.47
N GLY A 110 29.56 -17.89 -8.19
CA GLY A 110 29.45 -16.43 -8.05
C GLY A 110 29.39 -15.63 -9.35
N ALA A 111 29.41 -16.26 -10.53
CA ALA A 111 29.05 -15.60 -11.80
C ALA A 111 27.53 -15.42 -11.91
N PRO A 112 27.04 -14.56 -12.81
CA PRO A 112 25.61 -14.44 -13.07
C PRO A 112 24.99 -15.77 -13.50
N MET A 113 23.76 -16.01 -13.07
CA MET A 113 22.99 -17.17 -13.50
C MET A 113 22.17 -16.85 -14.74
N SER A 114 21.98 -17.83 -15.59
CA SER A 114 21.05 -17.78 -16.73
C SER A 114 20.10 -18.97 -16.67
N GLY A 115 18.86 -18.80 -17.12
CA GLY A 115 17.91 -19.90 -17.15
C GLY A 115 16.45 -19.47 -17.05
N VAL A 116 15.59 -20.45 -16.81
CA VAL A 116 14.13 -20.25 -16.71
C VAL A 116 13.57 -21.12 -15.60
N ALA A 117 12.67 -20.56 -14.80
CA ALA A 117 11.77 -21.32 -13.95
C ALA A 117 10.33 -21.22 -14.46
N ASP A 118 9.73 -22.38 -14.74
CA ASP A 118 8.33 -22.52 -15.10
C ASP A 118 7.60 -23.25 -13.97
N LEU A 119 6.67 -22.57 -13.33
CA LEU A 119 5.99 -23.03 -12.12
C LEU A 119 4.48 -23.00 -12.36
N ALA A 120 3.82 -24.11 -12.06
CA ALA A 120 2.37 -24.16 -11.98
C ALA A 120 1.86 -23.19 -10.89
N PRO A 121 0.63 -22.64 -11.03
CA PRO A 121 0.06 -21.78 -10.01
C PRO A 121 0.05 -22.46 -8.63
N TYR A 122 0.59 -21.76 -7.63
CA TYR A 122 0.66 -22.24 -6.26
C TYR A 122 -0.58 -21.82 -5.48
N VAL A 123 -1.23 -22.74 -4.78
CA VAL A 123 -2.39 -22.47 -3.91
C VAL A 123 -2.02 -22.74 -2.45
N ALA A 124 -2.08 -21.69 -1.64
CA ALA A 124 -1.87 -21.79 -0.19
C ALA A 124 -3.10 -22.39 0.51
N ALA A 125 -2.92 -22.87 1.75
CA ALA A 125 -3.98 -23.52 2.52
C ALA A 125 -5.22 -22.62 2.76
N ASN A 126 -5.04 -21.30 2.77
CA ASN A 126 -6.14 -20.34 2.91
C ASN A 126 -6.87 -20.03 1.57
N GLY A 127 -6.57 -20.76 0.50
CA GLY A 127 -7.14 -20.54 -0.83
C GLY A 127 -6.51 -19.38 -1.63
N GLN A 128 -5.45 -18.76 -1.11
CA GLN A 128 -4.70 -17.75 -1.87
C GLN A 128 -3.89 -18.42 -2.99
N ARG A 129 -4.02 -17.92 -4.21
CA ARG A 129 -3.36 -18.44 -5.41
C ARG A 129 -2.33 -17.44 -5.93
N LEU A 130 -1.10 -17.89 -6.15
CA LEU A 130 -0.03 -17.16 -6.81
C LEU A 130 0.32 -17.86 -8.13
N ALA A 131 0.12 -17.18 -9.25
CA ALA A 131 0.64 -17.58 -10.54
C ALA A 131 1.83 -16.70 -10.93
N LEU A 132 2.84 -17.29 -11.56
CA LEU A 132 4.00 -16.58 -12.07
C LEU A 132 4.09 -16.87 -13.58
N ALA A 133 4.29 -15.84 -14.40
CA ALA A 133 4.82 -16.05 -15.74
C ALA A 133 6.22 -16.69 -15.63
N PRO A 134 6.71 -17.38 -16.68
CA PRO A 134 8.05 -17.98 -16.64
C PRO A 134 9.09 -16.99 -16.13
N ILE A 135 9.77 -17.36 -15.05
CA ILE A 135 10.78 -16.52 -14.42
C ILE A 135 12.06 -16.67 -15.23
N ARG A 136 12.53 -15.58 -15.83
CA ARG A 136 13.75 -15.58 -16.65
C ARG A 136 14.91 -15.04 -15.84
N PHE A 137 16.01 -15.77 -15.86
CA PHE A 137 17.29 -15.39 -15.26
C PHE A 137 18.30 -15.12 -16.37
N GLY A 138 19.13 -14.10 -16.20
CA GLY A 138 20.18 -13.79 -17.15
C GLY A 138 21.31 -12.97 -16.52
N PRO A 139 22.41 -12.77 -17.26
CA PRO A 139 23.47 -11.89 -16.83
C PRO A 139 22.96 -10.44 -16.70
N GLY A 140 23.24 -9.82 -15.56
CA GLY A 140 23.01 -8.40 -15.31
C GLY A 140 24.32 -7.63 -15.17
N PRO A 141 24.26 -6.29 -15.04
CA PRO A 141 25.44 -5.45 -14.83
C PRO A 141 26.14 -5.80 -13.51
N ASP A 142 27.42 -5.42 -13.37
CA ASP A 142 28.19 -5.57 -12.13
C ASP A 142 28.22 -6.99 -11.55
N ASN A 143 28.30 -8.00 -12.42
CA ASN A 143 28.27 -9.42 -12.04
C ASN A 143 27.00 -9.78 -11.21
N SER A 144 25.88 -9.13 -11.52
CA SER A 144 24.56 -9.46 -10.95
C SER A 144 23.81 -10.46 -11.85
N THR A 145 22.83 -11.15 -11.26
CA THR A 145 21.85 -11.96 -12.00
C THR A 145 20.58 -11.12 -12.18
N ALA A 146 20.22 -10.82 -13.42
CA ALA A 146 18.95 -10.21 -13.77
C ALA A 146 17.81 -11.24 -13.64
N LEU A 147 16.65 -10.79 -13.18
CA LEU A 147 15.44 -11.57 -13.01
C LEU A 147 14.24 -10.82 -13.58
N SER A 148 13.39 -11.50 -14.34
CA SER A 148 12.10 -10.96 -14.79
C SER A 148 10.98 -11.99 -14.73
N THR A 149 9.79 -11.57 -14.29
CA THR A 149 8.54 -12.34 -14.28
C THR A 149 7.35 -11.39 -14.11
N VAL A 150 6.14 -11.92 -14.25
CA VAL A 150 4.90 -11.25 -13.84
C VAL A 150 4.21 -12.14 -12.82
N ALA A 151 3.96 -11.61 -11.63
CA ALA A 151 3.19 -12.29 -10.60
C ALA A 151 1.72 -11.91 -10.72
N GLN A 152 0.82 -12.89 -10.62
CA GLN A 152 -0.61 -12.69 -10.44
C GLN A 152 -1.06 -13.32 -9.12
N LEU A 153 -1.64 -12.51 -8.25
CA LEU A 153 -2.19 -12.94 -6.96
C LEU A 153 -3.73 -12.90 -6.99
N ASP A 154 -4.34 -13.97 -6.52
CA ASP A 154 -5.78 -14.12 -6.36
C ASP A 154 -6.09 -14.65 -4.95
N GLY A 155 -7.16 -14.18 -4.32
CA GLY A 155 -7.67 -14.74 -3.07
C GLY A 155 -7.47 -13.83 -1.84
N PRO A 156 -7.62 -14.39 -0.62
CA PRO A 156 -7.67 -13.61 0.61
C PRO A 156 -6.29 -13.12 1.05
N PHE A 157 -6.27 -11.99 1.74
CA PHE A 157 -5.15 -11.46 2.52
C PHE A 157 -5.69 -10.91 3.85
N PRO A 158 -4.85 -10.54 4.85
CA PRO A 158 -5.36 -10.02 6.12
C PRO A 158 -6.34 -8.86 5.94
N ASN A 159 -7.56 -9.02 6.45
CA ASN A 159 -8.67 -8.07 6.35
C ASN A 159 -9.20 -7.79 4.92
N GLY A 160 -8.94 -8.67 3.95
CA GLY A 160 -9.33 -8.41 2.58
C GLY A 160 -9.19 -9.56 1.59
N ARG A 161 -9.45 -9.23 0.32
CA ARG A 161 -9.34 -10.13 -0.83
C ARG A 161 -8.94 -9.32 -2.05
N VAL A 162 -8.15 -9.93 -2.94
CA VAL A 162 -7.83 -9.36 -4.24
C VAL A 162 -8.10 -10.36 -5.35
N GLN A 163 -8.47 -9.85 -6.52
CA GLN A 163 -8.62 -10.63 -7.73
C GLN A 163 -7.72 -10.07 -8.83
N ALA A 164 -6.96 -10.96 -9.45
CA ALA A 164 -6.04 -10.68 -10.53
C ALA A 164 -5.06 -9.52 -10.24
N LEU A 165 -4.49 -9.47 -9.04
CA LEU A 165 -3.42 -8.51 -8.74
C LEU A 165 -2.17 -8.88 -9.54
N ARG A 166 -1.90 -8.14 -10.61
CA ARG A 166 -0.74 -8.32 -11.48
C ARG A 166 0.37 -7.35 -11.09
N LEU A 167 1.53 -7.92 -10.79
CA LEU A 167 2.75 -7.23 -10.40
C LEU A 167 3.88 -7.64 -11.34
N PRO A 168 4.32 -6.77 -12.26
CA PRO A 168 5.56 -6.98 -13.00
C PRO A 168 6.75 -6.95 -12.02
N ILE A 169 7.56 -8.00 -12.03
CA ILE A 169 8.77 -8.11 -11.21
C ILE A 169 9.95 -8.14 -12.15
N ALA A 170 10.72 -7.07 -12.17
CA ALA A 170 11.98 -7.00 -12.89
C ALA A 170 13.06 -6.45 -11.95
N GLY A 171 14.23 -7.05 -11.96
CA GLY A 171 15.30 -6.61 -11.08
C GLY A 171 16.57 -7.41 -11.24
N ARG A 172 17.46 -7.25 -10.26
CA ARG A 172 18.76 -7.91 -10.22
C ARG A 172 19.15 -8.26 -8.80
N VAL A 173 19.86 -9.37 -8.66
CA VAL A 173 20.47 -9.82 -7.40
C VAL A 173 21.97 -9.90 -7.59
N GLY A 174 22.72 -9.22 -6.72
CA GLY A 174 24.17 -9.15 -6.76
C GLY A 174 24.84 -9.83 -5.57
N ARG A 175 26.14 -9.62 -5.42
CA ARG A 175 26.93 -10.15 -4.30
C ARG A 175 26.50 -9.50 -2.97
N GLY A 176 26.83 -10.15 -1.85
CA GLY A 176 26.58 -9.61 -0.50
C GLY A 176 25.10 -9.44 -0.15
N ARG A 177 24.21 -10.24 -0.77
CA ARG A 177 22.74 -10.13 -0.65
C ARG A 177 22.20 -8.77 -1.12
N SER A 178 22.91 -8.11 -2.04
CA SER A 178 22.42 -6.91 -2.70
C SER A 178 21.34 -7.25 -3.72
N PHE A 179 20.38 -6.35 -3.89
CA PHE A 179 19.34 -6.49 -4.91
C PHE A 179 18.77 -5.13 -5.30
N ALA A 180 18.16 -5.08 -6.48
CA ALA A 180 17.44 -3.91 -6.97
C ALA A 180 16.25 -4.39 -7.83
N PHE A 181 15.02 -4.09 -7.42
CA PHE A 181 13.77 -4.46 -8.09
C PHE A 181 12.95 -3.23 -8.45
N GLY A 182 12.29 -3.28 -9.60
CA GLY A 182 11.57 -2.13 -10.17
C GLY A 182 12.55 -1.08 -10.68
N THR A 183 13.52 -1.47 -11.51
CA THR A 183 14.53 -0.55 -12.10
C THR A 183 13.97 0.31 -13.23
N ALA A 184 12.72 0.08 -13.64
CA ALA A 184 11.99 0.84 -14.64
C ALA A 184 10.55 1.03 -14.19
N CYS A 185 9.82 1.93 -14.87
CA CYS A 185 8.40 2.09 -14.63
C CYS A 185 7.64 0.80 -14.96
N ALA A 186 6.63 0.48 -14.15
CA ALA A 186 5.78 -0.68 -14.29
C ALA A 186 4.32 -0.32 -13.97
N VAL A 187 3.38 -1.08 -14.52
CA VAL A 187 1.96 -0.92 -14.19
C VAL A 187 1.53 -2.06 -13.28
N VAL A 188 1.18 -1.71 -12.04
CA VAL A 188 0.50 -2.62 -11.12
C VAL A 188 -0.99 -2.56 -11.41
N SER A 189 -1.68 -3.69 -11.47
CA SER A 189 -3.12 -3.70 -11.76
C SER A 189 -3.85 -4.77 -10.98
N TRP A 190 -5.16 -4.61 -10.83
CA TRP A 190 -6.06 -5.62 -10.29
C TRP A 190 -7.44 -5.49 -10.93
N ASN A 191 -8.27 -6.53 -10.81
CA ASN A 191 -9.66 -6.52 -11.28
C ASN A 191 -10.63 -6.13 -10.15
N SER A 192 -10.39 -6.60 -8.94
CA SER A 192 -11.12 -6.19 -7.75
C SER A 192 -10.22 -6.23 -6.52
N PHE A 193 -10.43 -5.29 -5.61
CA PHE A 193 -9.72 -5.21 -4.35
C PHE A 193 -10.72 -4.89 -3.24
N GLN A 194 -10.76 -5.72 -2.21
CA GLN A 194 -11.62 -5.53 -1.05
C GLN A 194 -10.78 -5.51 0.21
N MET A 195 -11.03 -4.53 1.08
CA MET A 195 -10.45 -4.43 2.41
C MET A 195 -11.48 -3.89 3.39
N SER A 196 -11.89 -4.69 4.37
CA SER A 196 -12.99 -4.34 5.28
C SER A 196 -14.25 -3.88 4.50
N ALA A 197 -14.75 -2.68 4.76
CA ALA A 197 -15.90 -2.09 4.05
C ALA A 197 -15.55 -1.44 2.70
N LEU A 198 -14.26 -1.29 2.37
CA LEU A 198 -13.79 -0.72 1.10
C LEU A 198 -13.80 -1.79 0.01
N GLN A 199 -14.44 -1.49 -1.11
CA GLN A 199 -14.42 -2.29 -2.33
C GLN A 199 -14.00 -1.40 -3.48
N LEU A 200 -12.92 -1.75 -4.16
CA LEU A 200 -12.43 -1.07 -5.36
C LEU A 200 -12.59 -1.99 -6.56
N GLY A 201 -13.05 -1.42 -7.67
CA GLY A 201 -13.08 -2.09 -8.96
C GLY A 201 -11.69 -2.22 -9.59
N ALA A 202 -11.67 -2.45 -10.90
CA ALA A 202 -10.42 -2.61 -11.62
C ALA A 202 -9.59 -1.32 -11.60
N ALA A 203 -8.27 -1.46 -11.43
CA ALA A 203 -7.35 -0.34 -11.42
C ALA A 203 -6.03 -0.66 -12.13
N ARG A 204 -5.37 0.39 -12.62
CA ARG A 204 -4.02 0.36 -13.19
C ARG A 204 -3.22 1.52 -12.61
N LEU A 205 -2.09 1.20 -12.00
CA LEU A 205 -1.27 2.13 -11.24
C LEU A 205 0.10 2.18 -11.91
N PRO A 206 0.40 3.26 -12.65
CA PRO A 206 1.74 3.49 -13.17
C PRO A 206 2.67 3.87 -12.01
N ILE A 207 3.66 3.03 -11.73
CA ILE A 207 4.64 3.23 -10.66
C ILE A 207 6.02 3.29 -11.29
N CYS A 208 6.83 4.26 -10.88
CA CYS A 208 8.22 4.44 -11.34
C CYS A 208 9.17 4.45 -10.13
N PRO A 209 10.42 3.99 -10.27
CA PRO A 209 11.41 4.14 -9.21
C PRO A 209 11.73 5.61 -8.92
N ILE A 210 12.10 5.88 -7.67
CA ILE A 210 12.83 7.10 -7.31
C ILE A 210 14.27 6.67 -7.01
N GLY A 211 15.21 7.07 -7.86
CA GLY A 211 16.57 6.57 -7.84
C GLY A 211 16.74 5.29 -8.68
N PRO A 212 17.67 4.39 -8.33
CA PRO A 212 18.06 3.27 -9.20
C PRO A 212 17.04 2.13 -9.28
N ALA A 213 16.11 2.03 -8.32
CA ALA A 213 15.10 0.98 -8.23
C ALA A 213 14.00 1.34 -7.22
N MET A 214 12.82 0.73 -7.35
CA MET A 214 11.72 0.91 -6.39
C MET A 214 12.03 0.30 -5.02
N VAL A 215 12.68 -0.87 -5.01
CA VAL A 215 13.14 -1.53 -3.79
C VAL A 215 14.56 -2.01 -4.02
N SER A 216 15.50 -1.57 -3.18
CA SER A 216 16.90 -1.95 -3.30
C SER A 216 17.58 -2.15 -1.97
N LYS A 217 18.64 -2.94 -1.98
CA LYS A 217 19.53 -3.15 -0.86
C LYS A 217 20.96 -3.20 -1.37
N GLN A 218 21.81 -2.33 -0.83
CA GLN A 218 23.26 -2.41 -1.03
C GLN A 218 23.88 -3.41 -0.04
N PRO A 219 25.09 -3.96 -0.32
CA PRO A 219 25.78 -4.83 0.62
C PRO A 219 25.95 -4.14 1.99
N GLY A 220 25.55 -4.81 3.07
CA GLY A 220 25.64 -4.27 4.44
C GLY A 220 24.64 -3.14 4.79
N ALA A 221 23.88 -2.63 3.82
CA ALA A 221 22.92 -1.55 4.03
C ALA A 221 21.49 -2.07 4.34
N PRO A 222 20.63 -1.25 4.97
CA PRO A 222 19.21 -1.57 5.10
C PRO A 222 18.50 -1.60 3.74
N VAL A 223 17.32 -2.23 3.70
CA VAL A 223 16.45 -2.18 2.52
C VAL A 223 15.89 -0.77 2.38
N GLN A 224 15.99 -0.21 1.18
CA GLN A 224 15.41 1.06 0.79
C GLN A 224 14.23 0.81 -0.15
N ALA A 225 13.15 1.56 0.04
CA ALA A 225 11.98 1.51 -0.83
C ALA A 225 11.60 2.94 -1.22
N SER A 226 11.54 3.25 -2.51
CA SER A 226 11.18 4.59 -2.98
C SER A 226 10.55 4.53 -4.37
N ALA A 227 9.33 5.04 -4.51
CA ALA A 227 8.60 4.96 -5.77
C ALA A 227 7.69 6.16 -5.97
N ARG A 228 7.48 6.54 -7.23
CA ARG A 228 6.53 7.56 -7.66
C ARG A 228 5.31 6.89 -8.28
N LEU A 229 4.13 7.36 -7.89
CA LEU A 229 2.85 7.01 -8.46
C LEU A 229 2.45 8.10 -9.47
N GLY A 230 2.10 7.72 -10.69
CA GLY A 230 1.51 8.63 -11.67
C GLY A 230 0.05 8.98 -11.35
N ALA A 231 -0.56 9.85 -12.15
CA ALA A 231 -1.97 10.19 -11.99
C ALA A 231 -2.83 8.92 -11.99
N THR A 232 -3.71 8.79 -10.99
CA THR A 232 -4.46 7.56 -10.74
C THR A 232 -5.87 7.92 -10.27
N ALA A 233 -6.87 7.19 -10.77
CA ALA A 233 -8.23 7.23 -10.27
C ALA A 233 -8.70 5.82 -9.92
N LEU A 234 -9.34 5.67 -8.76
CA LEU A 234 -9.89 4.43 -8.23
C LEU A 234 -11.39 4.63 -8.04
N ASN A 235 -12.19 3.73 -8.59
CA ASN A 235 -13.64 3.71 -8.42
C ASN A 235 -14.04 2.50 -7.58
N GLY A 236 -15.08 2.65 -6.76
CA GLY A 236 -15.46 1.63 -5.81
C GLY A 236 -16.65 2.01 -4.96
N ARG A 237 -16.72 1.42 -3.77
CA ARG A 237 -17.72 1.67 -2.74
C ARG A 237 -17.07 1.58 -1.36
N LEU A 238 -17.64 2.30 -0.41
CA LEU A 238 -17.38 2.17 1.02
C LEU A 238 -18.71 1.80 1.69
N GLY A 239 -18.84 0.56 2.14
CA GLY A 239 -20.14 0.00 2.51
C GLY A 239 -21.08 -0.04 1.30
N SER A 240 -22.26 0.56 1.42
CA SER A 240 -23.22 0.72 0.31
C SER A 240 -22.96 1.96 -0.54
N SER A 241 -22.12 2.89 -0.08
CA SER A 241 -21.96 4.22 -0.70
C SER A 241 -20.93 4.20 -1.83
N PRO A 242 -21.25 4.71 -3.03
CA PRO A 242 -20.28 4.88 -4.11
C PRO A 242 -19.07 5.71 -3.65
N LEU A 243 -17.88 5.31 -4.07
CA LEU A 243 -16.62 5.97 -3.74
C LEU A 243 -15.80 6.17 -5.01
N ARG A 244 -15.25 7.37 -5.17
CA ARG A 244 -14.19 7.67 -6.14
C ARG A 244 -13.04 8.37 -5.44
N LEU A 245 -11.83 7.87 -5.67
CA LEU A 245 -10.58 8.47 -5.24
C LEU A 245 -9.77 8.82 -6.48
N ALA A 246 -9.14 9.99 -6.51
CA ALA A 246 -8.24 10.38 -7.58
C ALA A 246 -7.06 11.17 -7.02
N THR A 247 -5.92 11.12 -7.71
CA THR A 247 -4.72 11.89 -7.38
C THR A 247 -3.98 12.25 -8.66
N ALA A 248 -3.37 13.44 -8.73
CA ALA A 248 -2.48 13.81 -9.82
C ALA A 248 -1.16 13.02 -9.80
N GLY A 249 -0.87 12.38 -8.67
CA GLY A 249 0.29 11.53 -8.49
C GLY A 249 0.76 11.55 -7.04
N GLY A 250 1.82 10.82 -6.76
CA GLY A 250 2.37 10.76 -5.42
C GLY A 250 3.71 10.09 -5.39
N GLN A 251 4.24 9.95 -4.19
CA GLN A 251 5.47 9.23 -3.95
C GLN A 251 5.48 8.57 -2.58
N ILE A 252 6.27 7.52 -2.46
CA ILE A 252 6.65 6.92 -1.19
C ILE A 252 8.17 6.90 -1.10
N VAL A 253 8.72 7.29 0.04
CA VAL A 253 10.15 7.25 0.36
C VAL A 253 10.30 6.65 1.76
N GLY A 254 10.91 5.47 1.82
CA GLY A 254 10.92 4.65 3.02
C GLY A 254 9.50 4.26 3.42
N GLN A 255 9.03 4.80 4.54
CA GLN A 255 7.69 4.55 5.08
C GLN A 255 6.77 5.77 4.96
N ARG A 256 7.27 6.91 4.46
CA ARG A 256 6.48 8.13 4.29
C ARG A 256 5.96 8.21 2.86
N PHE A 257 4.69 8.55 2.72
CA PHE A 257 4.07 8.80 1.42
C PHE A 257 3.47 10.20 1.34
N GLY A 258 3.32 10.69 0.12
CA GLY A 258 2.64 11.94 -0.19
C GLY A 258 1.88 11.82 -1.50
N LEU A 259 0.66 12.35 -1.52
CA LEU A 259 -0.21 12.46 -2.69
C LEU A 259 -0.41 13.95 -3.00
N ASN A 260 -0.50 14.26 -4.29
CA ASN A 260 -0.72 15.61 -4.80
C ASN A 260 -2.10 15.70 -5.45
N ALA A 261 -2.83 16.76 -5.13
CA ALA A 261 -4.21 16.97 -5.62
C ALA A 261 -5.08 15.72 -5.40
N LEU A 262 -5.16 15.26 -4.15
CA LEU A 262 -6.04 14.18 -3.76
C LEU A 262 -7.49 14.65 -3.88
N SER A 263 -8.33 13.86 -4.52
CA SER A 263 -9.76 14.09 -4.65
C SER A 263 -10.52 12.84 -4.19
N LEU A 264 -11.49 13.03 -3.31
CA LEU A 264 -12.38 12.01 -2.78
C LEU A 264 -13.83 12.44 -3.03
N ARG A 265 -14.63 11.53 -3.56
CA ARG A 265 -16.09 11.67 -3.71
C ARG A 265 -16.74 10.44 -3.08
N LEU A 266 -17.60 10.64 -2.10
CA LEU A 266 -18.26 9.58 -1.35
C LEU A 266 -19.78 9.83 -1.30
N GLY A 267 -20.57 8.83 -1.66
CA GLY A 267 -22.04 8.91 -1.70
C GLY A 267 -22.59 9.08 -3.12
N ARG A 268 -23.85 9.51 -3.22
CA ARG A 268 -24.58 9.65 -4.49
C ARG A 268 -23.96 10.75 -5.36
N SER A 269 -23.93 10.55 -6.68
CA SER A 269 -23.31 11.49 -7.64
C SER A 269 -23.95 12.87 -7.65
N ALA A 270 -25.26 12.98 -7.37
CA ALA A 270 -25.95 14.27 -7.33
C ALA A 270 -25.49 15.16 -6.17
N SER A 271 -25.14 14.54 -5.03
CA SER A 271 -24.82 15.25 -3.78
C SER A 271 -23.79 14.45 -2.97
N PRO A 272 -22.52 14.34 -3.45
CA PRO A 272 -21.50 13.59 -2.74
C PRO A 272 -20.95 14.39 -1.56
N ILE A 273 -20.39 13.68 -0.58
CA ILE A 273 -19.32 14.23 0.25
C ILE A 273 -18.10 14.38 -0.67
N ALA A 274 -17.66 15.61 -0.88
CA ALA A 274 -16.49 15.93 -1.68
C ALA A 274 -15.37 16.43 -0.75
N PHE A 275 -14.17 15.90 -0.93
CA PHE A 275 -12.96 16.36 -0.27
C PHE A 275 -11.86 16.44 -1.31
N ASP A 276 -11.24 17.61 -1.47
CA ASP A 276 -10.08 17.82 -2.33
C ASP A 276 -8.95 18.41 -1.51
N ALA A 277 -7.74 17.87 -1.59
CA ALA A 277 -6.57 18.37 -0.87
C ALA A 277 -5.40 18.58 -1.81
N ALA A 278 -4.77 19.76 -1.73
CA ALA A 278 -3.57 20.06 -2.52
C ALA A 278 -2.42 19.11 -2.19
N ARG A 279 -2.23 18.82 -0.89
CA ARG A 279 -1.27 17.82 -0.39
C ARG A 279 -1.95 16.93 0.64
N PHE A 280 -1.63 15.64 0.57
CA PHE A 280 -2.04 14.65 1.54
C PHE A 280 -0.88 13.71 1.82
N GLY A 281 -0.29 13.79 3.01
CA GLY A 281 0.90 13.05 3.41
C GLY A 281 0.61 12.09 4.54
N GLY A 282 1.47 11.08 4.73
CA GLY A 282 1.40 10.20 5.89
C GLY A 282 2.56 9.23 6.02
N SER A 283 2.53 8.42 7.08
CA SER A 283 3.49 7.35 7.33
C SER A 283 2.79 6.01 7.53
N LEU A 284 3.43 4.95 7.04
CA LEU A 284 3.04 3.56 7.29
C LEU A 284 3.62 3.00 8.59
N SER A 285 4.46 3.77 9.29
CA SER A 285 5.14 3.37 10.54
C SER A 285 4.24 3.50 11.78
N GLY A 286 3.97 2.41 12.51
CA GLY A 286 3.40 2.49 13.86
C GLY A 286 1.98 3.09 13.94
N GLY A 287 1.17 2.88 12.90
CA GLY A 287 -0.18 3.43 12.75
C GLY A 287 -0.25 4.44 11.60
N THR A 288 -1.28 4.33 10.77
CA THR A 288 -1.39 5.12 9.54
C THR A 288 -1.91 6.52 9.88
N ARG A 289 -1.01 7.50 9.92
CA ARG A 289 -1.30 8.91 10.29
C ARG A 289 -0.50 9.87 9.42
N GLY A 290 -0.93 11.13 9.38
CA GLY A 290 -0.26 12.14 8.59
C GLY A 290 -0.91 13.50 8.64
N ASP A 291 -0.66 14.28 7.61
CA ASP A 291 -1.08 15.67 7.44
C ASP A 291 -1.75 15.89 6.08
N PHE A 292 -2.52 16.97 6.00
CA PHE A 292 -3.11 17.44 4.76
C PHE A 292 -3.14 18.97 4.75
N SER A 293 -3.11 19.56 3.56
CA SER A 293 -3.16 21.01 3.40
C SER A 293 -3.82 21.45 2.10
N GLY A 294 -4.28 22.70 2.10
CA GLY A 294 -4.99 23.30 0.97
C GLY A 294 -6.26 22.55 0.62
N ALA A 295 -6.96 22.04 1.64
CA ALA A 295 -8.14 21.22 1.44
C ALA A 295 -9.42 22.04 1.30
N ARG A 296 -10.35 21.49 0.54
CA ARG A 296 -11.71 21.97 0.35
C ARG A 296 -12.66 20.80 0.56
N ALA A 297 -13.78 21.02 1.24
CA ALA A 297 -14.76 19.97 1.45
C ALA A 297 -16.20 20.49 1.45
N THR A 298 -17.11 19.65 0.95
CA THR A 298 -18.55 19.89 0.93
C THR A 298 -19.29 18.62 1.30
N ILE A 299 -20.47 18.75 1.91
CA ILE A 299 -21.31 17.61 2.32
C ILE A 299 -22.64 17.70 1.58
N GLY A 300 -22.80 16.91 0.52
CA GLY A 300 -24.05 16.80 -0.21
C GLY A 300 -24.63 18.15 -0.65
N THR A 301 -25.89 18.39 -0.29
CA THR A 301 -26.62 19.64 -0.58
C THR A 301 -26.48 20.69 0.51
N VAL A 302 -25.72 20.42 1.58
CA VAL A 302 -25.48 21.42 2.62
C VAL A 302 -24.73 22.58 1.96
N PRO A 303 -25.28 23.81 2.00
CA PRO A 303 -24.70 24.99 1.34
C PRO A 303 -23.50 25.52 2.15
N VAL A 304 -22.63 24.64 2.63
CA VAL A 304 -21.43 24.97 3.40
C VAL A 304 -20.22 24.45 2.64
N LEU A 305 -19.22 25.33 2.51
CA LEU A 305 -17.90 25.03 1.96
C LEU A 305 -16.86 25.21 3.06
N LEU A 306 -16.17 24.11 3.37
CA LEU A 306 -14.91 24.14 4.09
C LEU A 306 -13.81 24.43 3.07
N SER A 307 -12.97 25.43 3.32
CA SER A 307 -11.87 25.82 2.43
C SER A 307 -10.61 26.18 3.20
N GLN A 308 -9.47 26.15 2.50
CA GLN A 308 -8.14 26.36 3.09
C GLN A 308 -7.86 25.41 4.27
N ALA A 309 -8.53 24.26 4.30
CA ALA A 309 -8.44 23.37 5.42
C ALA A 309 -7.06 22.72 5.48
N SER A 310 -6.51 22.64 6.69
CA SER A 310 -5.21 22.04 6.94
C SER A 310 -5.19 21.40 8.32
N GLY A 311 -4.41 20.34 8.48
CA GLY A 311 -4.34 19.64 9.76
C GLY A 311 -3.75 18.26 9.67
N THR A 312 -4.16 17.40 10.59
CA THR A 312 -3.68 16.04 10.74
C THR A 312 -4.80 15.03 10.57
N TRP A 313 -4.43 13.81 10.20
CA TRP A 313 -5.36 12.70 10.10
C TRP A 313 -4.73 11.42 10.64
N GLN A 314 -5.58 10.48 11.07
CA GLN A 314 -5.18 9.18 11.55
C GLN A 314 -6.21 8.11 11.22
N LEU A 315 -5.72 6.90 10.95
CA LEU A 315 -6.49 5.68 10.79
C LEU A 315 -6.12 4.72 11.93
N LYS A 316 -7.12 4.35 12.74
CA LYS A 316 -6.96 3.42 13.86
C LYS A 316 -8.19 2.51 13.97
N GLY A 317 -7.97 1.20 14.03
CA GLY A 317 -9.06 0.23 14.23
C GLY A 317 -10.16 0.25 13.16
N GLY A 318 -9.84 0.69 11.93
CA GLY A 318 -10.82 0.84 10.84
C GLY A 318 -11.61 2.16 10.85
N GLY A 319 -11.42 3.02 11.87
CA GLY A 319 -11.96 4.38 11.89
C GLY A 319 -10.97 5.41 11.32
N PHE A 320 -11.50 6.46 10.72
CA PHE A 320 -10.76 7.64 10.25
C PHE A 320 -11.07 8.83 11.17
N ALA A 321 -10.04 9.56 11.57
CA ALA A 321 -10.18 10.81 12.28
C ALA A 321 -9.30 11.89 11.65
N LEU A 322 -9.81 13.10 11.60
CA LEU A 322 -9.16 14.29 11.08
C LEU A 322 -9.35 15.43 12.09
N ALA A 323 -8.29 16.20 12.31
CA ALA A 323 -8.33 17.40 13.13
C ALA A 323 -7.57 18.53 12.44
N GLY A 324 -8.06 19.77 12.53
CA GLY A 324 -7.40 20.88 11.85
C GLY A 324 -8.12 22.22 11.98
N ASN A 325 -7.80 23.10 11.04
CA ASN A 325 -8.42 24.40 10.85
C ASN A 325 -9.11 24.46 9.49
N SER A 326 -10.05 25.38 9.33
CA SER A 326 -10.72 25.65 8.06
C SER A 326 -11.34 27.05 8.08
N LEU A 327 -11.48 27.64 6.89
CA LEU A 327 -12.47 28.67 6.65
C LEU A 327 -13.79 28.00 6.27
N VAL A 328 -14.90 28.50 6.78
CA VAL A 328 -16.26 28.01 6.57
C VAL A 328 -17.05 29.11 5.90
N SER A 329 -17.65 28.81 4.75
CA SER A 329 -18.38 29.79 3.94
C SER A 329 -19.69 29.20 3.45
N ASP A 330 -20.70 30.05 3.25
CA ASP A 330 -21.90 29.66 2.52
C ASP A 330 -21.57 29.52 1.02
N ARG A 331 -22.15 28.51 0.38
CA ARG A 331 -21.96 28.23 -1.05
C ARG A 331 -22.94 28.97 -1.96
N ASP A 332 -23.98 29.57 -1.38
CA ASP A 332 -24.94 30.36 -2.13
C ASP A 332 -24.27 31.59 -2.77
N ALA A 333 -24.72 31.98 -3.96
CA ALA A 333 -24.25 33.19 -4.63
C ALA A 333 -24.55 34.46 -3.80
N ASN A 334 -25.61 34.39 -2.98
CA ASN A 334 -25.97 35.36 -1.96
C ASN A 334 -25.75 34.72 -0.58
N PRO A 335 -24.51 34.69 -0.06
CA PRO A 335 -24.19 33.94 1.15
C PRO A 335 -24.99 34.48 2.35
N ARG A 336 -25.58 33.55 3.13
CA ARG A 336 -26.38 33.90 4.33
C ARG A 336 -25.53 34.36 5.50
N PHE A 337 -24.24 34.04 5.49
CA PHE A 337 -23.26 34.51 6.47
C PHE A 337 -21.91 34.71 5.78
N TYR A 338 -21.15 35.70 6.25
CA TYR A 338 -19.78 35.94 5.80
C TYR A 338 -18.83 34.84 6.32
N PRO A 339 -17.68 34.60 5.66
CA PRO A 339 -16.81 33.49 6.04
C PRO A 339 -16.39 33.49 7.50
N LEU A 340 -16.54 32.36 8.18
CA LEU A 340 -16.13 32.14 9.57
C LEU A 340 -14.93 31.21 9.64
N LYS A 341 -14.13 31.32 10.69
CA LYS A 341 -12.92 30.50 10.88
C LYS A 341 -13.10 29.50 12.02
N THR A 342 -12.64 28.27 11.83
CA THR A 342 -12.46 27.28 12.90
C THR A 342 -11.00 26.88 13.00
N ASN A 343 -10.52 26.70 14.23
CA ASN A 343 -9.15 26.24 14.54
C ASN A 343 -9.13 24.82 15.16
N ASP A 344 -10.30 24.26 15.42
CA ASP A 344 -10.51 23.06 16.21
C ASP A 344 -11.46 22.07 15.49
N LEU A 345 -11.53 22.17 14.16
CA LEU A 345 -12.29 21.27 13.31
C LEU A 345 -11.90 19.83 13.64
N LYS A 346 -12.88 19.01 13.99
CA LYS A 346 -12.74 17.56 14.17
C LYS A 346 -13.70 16.87 13.23
N LEU A 347 -13.24 15.82 12.57
CA LEU A 347 -14.07 14.93 11.76
C LEU A 347 -13.71 13.49 12.08
N THR A 348 -14.73 12.64 12.26
CA THR A 348 -14.55 11.21 12.44
C THR A 348 -15.47 10.45 11.50
N VAL A 349 -14.96 9.36 10.94
CA VAL A 349 -15.73 8.37 10.17
C VAL A 349 -15.52 7.02 10.81
N ALA A 350 -16.60 6.43 11.32
CA ALA A 350 -16.58 5.12 11.95
C ALA A 350 -17.79 4.31 11.49
N GLY A 351 -17.53 3.24 10.74
CA GLY A 351 -18.60 2.43 10.14
C GLY A 351 -19.45 3.26 9.18
N ASP A 352 -20.72 3.47 9.54
CA ASP A 352 -21.71 4.21 8.75
C ASP A 352 -21.85 5.69 9.18
N THR A 353 -21.25 6.09 10.30
CA THR A 353 -21.45 7.42 10.88
C THR A 353 -20.27 8.35 10.58
N VAL A 354 -20.58 9.54 10.09
CA VAL A 354 -19.69 10.69 9.98
C VAL A 354 -20.09 11.69 11.05
N ARG A 355 -19.14 12.10 11.90
CA ARG A 355 -19.32 13.22 12.83
C ARG A 355 -18.34 14.32 12.52
N ALA A 356 -18.79 15.55 12.52
CA ALA A 356 -17.94 16.73 12.43
C ALA A 356 -18.30 17.73 13.51
N SER A 357 -17.31 18.40 14.07
CA SER A 357 -17.52 19.46 15.06
C SER A 357 -16.47 20.55 14.94
N GLY A 358 -16.78 21.73 15.42
CA GLY A 358 -15.81 22.81 15.57
C GLY A 358 -16.49 24.11 15.99
N THR A 359 -15.69 25.03 16.50
CA THR A 359 -16.13 26.35 16.94
C THR A 359 -15.85 27.36 15.82
N LEU A 360 -16.86 28.13 15.43
CA LEU A 360 -16.79 29.14 14.37
C LEU A 360 -16.62 30.54 14.97
N HIS A 361 -15.60 31.25 14.51
CA HIS A 361 -15.26 32.60 14.92
C HIS A 361 -15.29 33.58 13.76
N HIS A 362 -15.63 34.83 14.04
CA HIS A 362 -15.43 35.93 13.09
C HIS A 362 -13.93 36.11 12.81
N PRO A 363 -13.45 36.09 11.55
CA PRO A 363 -12.02 36.05 11.26
C PRO A 363 -11.22 37.27 11.75
N ALA A 364 -11.81 38.47 11.71
CA ALA A 364 -11.11 39.70 12.06
C ALA A 364 -11.08 39.95 13.58
N SER A 365 -12.23 39.83 14.24
CA SER A 365 -12.34 40.12 15.69
C SER A 365 -12.05 38.91 16.58
N GLY A 366 -12.08 37.69 16.04
CA GLY A 366 -11.95 36.45 16.81
C GLY A 366 -13.18 36.12 17.67
N ALA A 367 -14.25 36.93 17.58
CA ALA A 367 -15.48 36.71 18.33
C ALA A 367 -16.09 35.35 18.02
N LEU A 368 -16.52 34.64 19.06
CA LEU A 368 -17.23 33.38 18.95
C LEU A 368 -18.61 33.63 18.35
N VAL A 369 -18.92 32.95 17.24
CA VAL A 369 -20.21 33.06 16.55
C VAL A 369 -21.09 31.87 16.85
N THR A 370 -20.59 30.64 16.69
CA THR A 370 -21.38 29.44 16.94
C THR A 370 -20.50 28.20 17.13
N ASP A 371 -20.96 27.28 17.97
CA ASP A 371 -20.47 25.91 18.05
C ASP A 371 -21.26 25.01 17.12
N VAL A 372 -20.55 24.23 16.31
CA VAL A 372 -21.17 23.36 15.30
C VAL A 372 -20.93 21.90 15.67
N SER A 373 -22.00 21.12 15.65
CA SER A 373 -21.92 19.65 15.65
C SER A 373 -22.78 19.07 14.54
N ILE A 374 -22.23 18.10 13.81
CA ILE A 374 -22.87 17.46 12.65
C ILE A 374 -22.76 15.96 12.85
N GLU A 375 -23.87 15.26 12.65
CA GLU A 375 -23.89 13.81 12.50
C GLU A 375 -24.58 13.43 11.19
N HIS A 376 -23.96 12.53 10.44
CA HIS A 376 -24.46 12.07 9.15
C HIS A 376 -24.27 10.56 8.99
N ARG A 377 -25.25 9.89 8.40
CA ARG A 377 -25.21 8.46 8.07
C ARG A 377 -24.96 8.26 6.58
N LEU A 378 -23.91 7.52 6.23
CA LEU A 378 -23.50 7.29 4.84
C LEU A 378 -24.53 6.46 4.06
N SER A 379 -25.15 5.48 4.71
CA SER A 379 -26.07 4.52 4.11
C SER A 379 -27.38 5.15 3.63
N THR A 380 -27.96 6.04 4.44
CA THR A 380 -29.22 6.72 4.12
C THR A 380 -29.00 8.11 3.51
N GLY A 381 -27.84 8.72 3.79
CA GLY A 381 -27.59 10.14 3.53
C GLY A 381 -28.36 11.06 4.48
N ALA A 382 -28.97 10.53 5.54
CA ALA A 382 -29.64 11.33 6.56
C ALA A 382 -28.61 11.90 7.55
N GLY A 383 -28.86 13.10 8.05
CA GLY A 383 -28.03 13.71 9.09
C GLY A 383 -28.72 14.90 9.72
N HIS A 384 -28.12 15.43 10.76
CA HIS A 384 -28.52 16.67 11.40
C HIS A 384 -27.27 17.51 11.70
N ALA A 385 -27.48 18.81 11.79
CA ALA A 385 -26.48 19.76 12.24
C ALA A 385 -27.10 20.60 13.35
N VAL A 386 -26.40 20.72 14.47
CA VAL A 386 -26.71 21.66 15.54
C VAL A 386 -25.72 22.81 15.43
N LEU A 387 -26.27 24.03 15.40
CA LEU A 387 -25.53 25.27 15.52
C LEU A 387 -25.99 25.89 16.84
N ASP A 388 -25.10 25.92 17.81
CA ASP A 388 -25.34 26.49 19.14
C ASP A 388 -24.67 27.86 19.20
N VAL A 389 -25.40 28.89 19.62
CA VAL A 389 -24.89 30.26 19.71
C VAL A 389 -24.79 30.59 21.21
N PRO A 390 -23.64 30.32 21.85
CA PRO A 390 -23.53 30.35 23.32
C PRO A 390 -23.58 31.77 23.92
N GLY A 391 -23.68 32.81 23.10
CA GLY A 391 -23.63 34.22 23.50
C GLY A 391 -22.84 35.06 22.51
N LEU A 392 -23.48 35.50 21.42
CA LEU A 392 -22.89 36.41 20.43
C LEU A 392 -23.15 37.86 20.83
N THR A 393 -22.11 38.56 21.29
CA THR A 393 -22.17 39.97 21.69
C THR A 393 -21.81 40.89 20.53
N PHE A 394 -22.73 41.80 20.19
CA PHE A 394 -22.51 42.91 19.27
C PHE A 394 -22.17 44.18 20.03
N GLY A 395 -21.29 44.99 19.44
CA GLY A 395 -20.78 46.24 20.00
C GLY A 395 -19.69 46.83 19.11
N PRO A 396 -18.86 47.76 19.61
CA PRO A 396 -17.85 48.44 18.79
C PRO A 396 -16.84 47.51 18.08
N ASN A 397 -16.68 46.27 18.57
CA ASN A 397 -15.74 45.29 18.04
C ASN A 397 -16.36 44.26 17.07
N LEU A 398 -17.69 44.24 16.96
CA LEU A 398 -18.42 43.37 16.04
C LEU A 398 -19.85 43.89 15.85
N GLN A 399 -20.22 44.21 14.62
CA GLN A 399 -21.58 44.56 14.22
C GLN A 399 -22.28 43.43 13.46
N PRO A 400 -23.62 43.34 13.47
CA PRO A 400 -24.36 42.29 12.75
C PRO A 400 -24.05 42.23 11.25
N GLU A 401 -23.89 43.39 10.60
CA GLU A 401 -23.51 43.47 9.19
C GLU A 401 -22.12 42.90 8.89
N GLU A 402 -21.27 42.63 9.89
CA GLU A 402 -19.99 41.94 9.69
C GLU A 402 -20.16 40.41 9.68
N ILE A 403 -21.28 39.88 10.17
CA ILE A 403 -21.59 38.44 10.21
C ILE A 403 -22.47 38.04 9.03
N THR A 404 -23.40 38.90 8.62
CA THR A 404 -24.33 38.60 7.53
C THR A 404 -24.80 39.85 6.82
N ARG A 405 -24.95 39.74 5.50
CA ARG A 405 -25.61 40.78 4.70
C ARG A 405 -27.09 40.97 5.04
N LEU A 406 -27.72 40.00 5.70
CA LEU A 406 -29.17 40.01 5.96
C LEU A 406 -29.59 41.11 6.95
N THR A 407 -28.64 41.70 7.68
CA THR A 407 -28.88 42.82 8.59
C THR A 407 -28.53 44.17 7.98
N GLU A 408 -27.86 44.20 6.83
CA GLU A 408 -27.47 45.45 6.15
C GLU A 408 -28.70 46.29 5.81
N GLY A 409 -28.69 47.54 6.25
CA GLY A 409 -29.80 48.48 6.03
C GLY A 409 -31.06 48.21 6.88
N VAL A 410 -31.05 47.18 7.73
CA VAL A 410 -32.17 46.85 8.64
C VAL A 410 -31.79 47.10 10.10
N ILE A 411 -30.56 46.73 10.48
CA ILE A 411 -30.06 46.81 11.85
C ILE A 411 -28.67 47.46 11.81
N ALA A 412 -28.41 48.44 12.68
CA ALA A 412 -27.13 49.14 12.76
C ALA A 412 -26.83 49.59 14.19
N LEU A 413 -25.54 49.75 14.53
CA LEU A 413 -25.05 50.24 15.83
C LEU A 413 -25.58 49.43 17.02
N VAL A 414 -25.60 48.11 16.89
CA VAL A 414 -26.12 47.21 17.93
C VAL A 414 -25.13 47.13 19.09
N ASN A 415 -25.68 47.21 20.30
CA ASN A 415 -25.00 46.89 21.54
C ASN A 415 -25.88 45.93 22.34
N GLY A 416 -25.52 44.64 22.36
CA GLY A 416 -26.34 43.60 22.98
C GLY A 416 -25.85 42.19 22.66
N THR A 417 -26.38 41.19 23.38
CA THR A 417 -25.98 39.79 23.23
C THR A 417 -27.17 38.94 22.77
N ILE A 418 -26.93 38.04 21.81
CA ILE A 418 -27.87 37.00 21.37
C ILE A 418 -27.41 35.65 21.94
N SER A 419 -28.34 34.87 22.50
CA SER A 419 -28.12 33.53 23.06
C SER A 419 -29.24 32.59 22.71
#